data_AF-A0A1J4J0H7-F1
#
_entry.id   AF-A0A1J4J0H7-F1
#
_cell.length_a   1.000
_cell.length_b   1.000
_cell.length_c   1.000
_cell.angle_alpha   90.00
_cell.angle_beta   90.00
_cell.angle_gamma   90.00
#
_symmetry.space_group_name_H-M   'P 1'
#
loop_
_entity.id
_entity.type
_entity.pdbx_description
1 polymer ?
#
loop_
_entity_poly.entity_id
_entity_poly.type
_entity_poly.pdbx_seq_one_letter_code
_entity_poly.pdbx_strand_id
1 'polypeptide(L)'
;MYYKMTHMPVTHIYPRGTYSKKVYYARGDDIFKEPEYNEDEKRKLNAQYRAIKRDYDLTKKEYDEMTEKVNDTENYAITVSENLGDETNAANENATLISEIHELSRLIENNRNEMDDIRKKSNPTSINLLMKELATFLPEFEATAVDLRYSSEKIDLYRRSICEIMIKENYQDAVFTEAERKVSLRCKSEMTSKVKNIYKNINGAPSGKNSKRTSAMNEILQQKNSTKNSDILDLVDDLVESTLNLDEVKLQKELAANHKRTMIRAAIDEIAELNDMIHFLGGDIEKLEEIKEKVQFSKIVEEEKEIEEREKEEKAQRNDKPLSIIKKNRANVLTRPVTKSSLR
;
A
#
# COMPACT_ATOMS: atom_id res chain seq x y z
N MET A 1 51.91 -23.41 30.54
CA MET A 1 50.52 -23.69 30.15
C MET A 1 49.98 -22.43 29.48
N TYR A 2 50.11 -22.34 28.15
CA TYR A 2 49.74 -21.16 27.38
C TYR A 2 48.37 -21.35 26.72
N TYR A 3 47.67 -20.22 26.61
CA TYR A 3 46.25 -20.02 26.33
C TYR A 3 45.72 -20.67 25.04
N LYS A 4 44.49 -21.20 25.13
CA LYS A 4 43.60 -21.48 23.99
C LYS A 4 43.05 -20.13 23.48
N MET A 5 43.39 -19.75 22.26
CA MET A 5 42.58 -18.82 21.47
C MET A 5 41.90 -19.60 20.35
N THR A 6 40.57 -19.70 20.46
CA THR A 6 39.67 -20.19 19.42
C THR A 6 39.53 -19.13 18.34
N HIS A 7 40.23 -19.29 17.23
CA HIS A 7 39.90 -18.55 16.01
C HIS A 7 38.65 -19.15 15.38
N MET A 8 37.55 -18.38 15.37
CA MET A 8 36.43 -18.66 14.46
C MET A 8 36.89 -18.48 13.01
N PRO A 9 36.45 -19.32 12.07
CA PRO A 9 36.75 -19.13 10.66
C PRO A 9 36.05 -17.87 10.16
N VAL A 10 36.83 -16.95 9.58
CA VAL A 10 36.32 -15.80 8.85
C VAL A 10 35.62 -16.30 7.60
N THR A 11 34.29 -16.25 7.59
CA THR A 11 33.47 -16.51 6.41
C THR A 11 33.81 -15.47 5.34
N HIS A 12 34.49 -15.90 4.27
CA HIS A 12 34.68 -15.09 3.08
C HIS A 12 33.33 -14.90 2.39
N ILE A 13 32.74 -13.71 2.55
CA ILE A 13 31.59 -13.28 1.77
C ILE A 13 32.11 -12.98 0.36
N TYR A 14 31.93 -13.92 -0.57
CA TYR A 14 32.19 -13.66 -1.98
C TYR A 14 31.07 -12.77 -2.54
N PRO A 15 31.37 -11.67 -3.25
CA PRO A 15 30.36 -10.90 -3.96
C PRO A 15 29.67 -11.78 -5.01
N ARG A 16 28.35 -11.63 -5.15
CA ARG A 16 27.55 -12.41 -6.12
C ARG A 16 28.05 -12.10 -7.54
N GLY A 17 28.55 -13.12 -8.25
CA GLY A 17 29.01 -12.99 -9.65
C GLY A 17 30.28 -13.78 -10.01
N THR A 18 31.00 -14.33 -9.03
CA THR A 18 32.27 -15.07 -9.24
C THR A 18 32.13 -16.41 -9.97
N TYR A 19 30.91 -16.87 -10.27
CA TYR A 19 30.61 -18.05 -11.09
C TYR A 19 29.93 -17.69 -12.43
N SER A 20 30.14 -16.49 -12.96
CA SER A 20 29.84 -16.22 -14.37
C SER A 20 30.80 -17.04 -15.24
N LYS A 21 30.28 -18.11 -15.84
CA LYS A 21 30.94 -18.91 -16.87
C LYS A 21 31.46 -17.96 -17.96
N LYS A 22 32.79 -17.86 -18.12
CA LYS A 22 33.39 -17.13 -19.25
C LYS A 22 32.79 -17.68 -20.54
N VAL A 23 32.02 -16.86 -21.25
CA VAL A 23 31.53 -17.20 -22.59
C VAL A 23 32.75 -17.29 -23.49
N TYR A 24 33.17 -18.53 -23.77
CA TYR A 24 34.23 -18.81 -24.72
C TYR A 24 33.62 -18.58 -26.10
N TYR A 25 33.92 -17.43 -26.70
CA TYR A 25 33.61 -17.19 -28.10
C TYR A 25 34.56 -18.07 -28.91
N ALA A 26 34.06 -19.22 -29.39
CA ALA A 26 34.67 -19.87 -30.54
C ALA A 26 34.50 -18.92 -31.73
N ARG A 27 35.53 -18.12 -32.01
CA ARG A 27 35.59 -17.32 -33.23
C ARG A 27 36.31 -18.15 -34.28
N GLY A 28 35.56 -18.58 -35.28
CA GLY A 28 35.95 -18.78 -36.68
C GLY A 28 37.22 -19.56 -37.01
N ASP A 29 37.00 -20.67 -37.71
CA ASP A 29 37.87 -21.33 -38.69
C ASP A 29 39.10 -20.52 -39.17
N ASP A 30 40.29 -21.06 -38.87
CA ASP A 30 41.63 -20.80 -39.44
C ASP A 30 42.65 -20.07 -38.56
N ILE A 31 43.53 -20.86 -37.92
CA ILE A 31 44.62 -20.45 -37.02
C ILE A 31 45.66 -19.57 -37.74
N PHE A 32 45.73 -19.60 -39.08
CA PHE A 32 46.69 -18.81 -39.86
C PHE A 32 46.17 -17.42 -40.27
N LYS A 33 44.90 -17.09 -40.05
CA LYS A 33 44.34 -15.75 -40.32
C LYS A 33 44.47 -14.77 -39.15
N GLU A 34 44.61 -15.25 -37.93
CA GLU A 34 44.76 -14.40 -36.74
C GLU A 34 46.00 -13.49 -36.75
N PRO A 35 47.18 -13.90 -37.26
CA PRO A 35 48.34 -13.01 -37.36
C PRO A 35 48.13 -11.85 -38.35
N GLU A 36 47.54 -12.13 -39.52
CA GLU A 36 47.28 -11.11 -40.55
C GLU A 36 46.19 -10.12 -40.12
N TYR A 37 45.12 -10.61 -39.48
CA TYR A 37 44.07 -9.75 -38.93
C TYR A 37 44.61 -8.81 -37.82
N ASN A 38 45.47 -9.33 -36.94
CA ASN A 38 46.09 -8.53 -35.89
C ASN A 38 47.10 -7.51 -36.44
N GLU A 39 47.81 -7.83 -37.52
CA GLU A 39 48.70 -6.87 -38.20
C GLU A 39 47.91 -5.75 -38.89
N ASP A 40 46.81 -6.07 -39.55
CA ASP A 40 45.96 -5.08 -40.21
C ASP A 40 45.24 -4.18 -39.20
N GLU A 41 44.75 -4.71 -38.08
CA GLU A 41 44.23 -3.90 -36.98
C GLU A 41 45.32 -3.00 -36.39
N LYS A 42 46.55 -3.53 -36.17
CA LYS A 42 47.68 -2.73 -35.68
C LYS A 42 48.06 -1.62 -36.66
N ARG A 43 48.04 -1.87 -37.97
CA ARG A 43 48.28 -0.84 -39.00
C ARG A 43 47.18 0.22 -39.00
N LYS A 44 45.92 -0.17 -38.88
CA LYS A 44 44.78 0.76 -38.75
C LYS A 44 44.88 1.61 -37.49
N LEU A 45 45.20 1.00 -36.35
CA LEU A 45 45.35 1.69 -35.06
C LEU A 45 46.53 2.68 -35.10
N ASN A 46 47.66 2.30 -35.72
CA ASN A 46 48.80 3.18 -35.91
C ASN A 46 48.50 4.35 -36.86
N ALA A 47 47.69 4.11 -37.91
CA ALA A 47 47.25 5.17 -38.80
C ALA A 47 46.32 6.16 -38.08
N GLN A 48 45.38 5.65 -37.27
CA GLN A 48 44.50 6.46 -36.42
C GLN A 48 45.31 7.26 -35.39
N TYR A 49 46.26 6.63 -34.70
CA TYR A 49 47.15 7.31 -33.76
C TYR A 49 47.93 8.45 -34.42
N ARG A 50 48.47 8.23 -35.63
CA ARG A 50 49.16 9.29 -36.38
C ARG A 50 48.24 10.40 -36.86
N ALA A 51 46.96 10.13 -37.10
CA ALA A 51 45.98 11.15 -37.43
C ALA A 51 45.65 11.98 -36.18
N ILE A 52 45.26 11.32 -35.09
CA ILE A 52 44.95 11.95 -33.80
C ILE A 52 46.12 12.77 -33.28
N LYS A 53 47.36 12.28 -33.41
CA LYS A 53 48.56 13.02 -33.00
C LYS A 53 48.75 14.30 -33.83
N ARG A 54 48.50 14.24 -35.14
CA ARG A 54 48.56 15.44 -36.00
C ARG A 54 47.47 16.45 -35.61
N ASP A 55 46.26 15.99 -35.36
CA ASP A 55 45.15 16.84 -34.94
C ASP A 55 45.43 17.47 -33.56
N TYR A 56 46.04 16.71 -32.65
CA TYR A 56 46.52 17.22 -31.36
C TYR A 56 47.62 18.27 -31.51
N ASP A 57 48.61 18.03 -32.36
CA ASP A 57 49.69 18.99 -32.59
C ASP A 57 49.19 20.28 -33.27
N LEU A 58 48.18 20.18 -34.15
CA LEU A 58 47.52 21.33 -34.77
C LEU A 58 46.70 22.13 -33.75
N THR A 59 45.82 21.47 -32.99
CA THR A 59 45.01 22.12 -31.95
C THR A 59 45.87 22.72 -30.84
N LYS A 60 47.01 22.11 -30.51
CA LYS A 60 47.98 22.69 -29.58
C LYS A 60 48.60 23.98 -30.13
N LYS A 61 48.97 24.01 -31.41
CA LYS A 61 49.47 25.25 -32.03
C LYS A 61 48.39 26.32 -32.07
N GLU A 62 47.15 25.97 -32.41
CA GLU A 62 46.03 26.91 -32.37
C GLU A 62 45.80 27.45 -30.95
N TYR A 63 45.95 26.61 -29.93
CA TYR A 63 45.88 27.04 -28.53
C TYR A 63 47.03 27.98 -28.15
N ASP A 64 48.26 27.66 -28.55
CA ASP A 64 49.44 28.50 -28.30
C ASP A 64 49.30 29.86 -29.01
N GLU A 65 48.82 29.88 -30.26
CA GLU A 65 48.53 31.11 -31.01
C GLU A 65 47.38 31.92 -30.41
N MET A 66 46.33 31.27 -29.92
CA MET A 66 45.21 31.95 -29.26
C MET A 66 45.59 32.50 -27.90
N THR A 67 46.44 31.81 -27.13
CA THR A 67 46.98 32.33 -25.87
C THR A 67 47.92 33.51 -26.08
N GLU A 68 48.73 33.51 -27.13
CA GLU A 68 49.52 34.68 -27.53
C GLU A 68 48.63 35.87 -27.89
N LYS A 69 47.59 35.66 -28.70
CA LYS A 69 46.60 36.71 -29.03
C LYS A 69 45.85 37.22 -27.80
N VAL A 70 45.48 36.33 -26.87
CA VAL A 70 44.81 36.73 -25.63
C VAL A 70 45.75 37.60 -24.80
N ASN A 71 47.00 37.17 -24.59
CA ASN A 71 48.00 37.98 -23.89
C ASN A 71 48.21 39.35 -24.56
N ASP A 72 48.25 39.41 -25.89
CA ASP A 72 48.36 40.68 -26.63
C ASP A 72 47.13 41.57 -26.42
N THR A 73 45.92 40.99 -26.45
CA THR A 73 44.68 41.74 -26.18
C THR A 73 44.56 42.13 -24.72
N GLU A 74 45.07 41.34 -23.78
CA GLU A 74 45.12 41.66 -22.35
C GLU A 74 46.10 42.80 -22.09
N ASN A 75 47.30 42.76 -22.68
CA ASN A 75 48.25 43.88 -22.62
C ASN A 75 47.66 45.15 -23.26
N TYR A 76 46.92 45.01 -24.36
CA TYR A 76 46.20 46.12 -24.97
C TYR A 76 45.05 46.62 -24.07
N ALA A 77 44.28 45.74 -23.45
CA ALA A 77 43.18 46.08 -22.56
C ALA A 77 43.68 46.76 -21.27
N ILE A 78 44.81 46.30 -20.72
CA ILE A 78 45.48 46.92 -19.56
C ILE A 78 45.96 48.32 -19.95
N THR A 79 46.66 48.48 -21.08
CA THR A 79 47.11 49.80 -21.54
C THR A 79 45.96 50.74 -21.90
N VAL A 80 44.86 50.22 -22.45
CA VAL A 80 43.63 50.99 -22.72
C VAL A 80 42.94 51.37 -21.41
N SER A 81 42.87 50.47 -20.42
CA SER A 81 42.31 50.74 -19.08
C SER A 81 43.14 51.77 -18.31
N GLU A 82 44.48 51.71 -18.40
CA GLU A 82 45.40 52.70 -17.83
C GLU A 82 45.26 54.07 -18.52
N ASN A 83 44.99 54.10 -19.83
CA ASN A 83 44.82 55.33 -20.60
C ASN A 83 43.41 55.95 -20.51
N LEU A 84 42.37 55.14 -20.26
CA LEU A 84 40.99 55.61 -20.12
C LEU A 84 40.58 55.97 -18.70
N GLY A 85 41.43 55.67 -17.70
CA GLY A 85 41.33 56.14 -16.31
C GLY A 85 39.95 55.99 -15.66
N ASP A 86 39.74 54.97 -14.83
CA ASP A 86 38.71 54.80 -13.77
C ASP A 86 37.22 55.23 -14.03
N GLU A 87 36.81 55.65 -15.22
CA GLU A 87 35.50 56.31 -15.42
C GLU A 87 34.37 55.38 -15.89
N THR A 88 34.61 54.08 -16.05
CA THR A 88 33.53 53.13 -16.39
C THR A 88 33.48 51.95 -15.42
N ASN A 89 32.30 51.71 -14.85
CA ASN A 89 32.04 50.54 -13.98
C ASN A 89 32.47 49.22 -14.65
N ALA A 90 32.36 49.14 -15.98
CA ALA A 90 32.80 47.99 -16.76
C ALA A 90 34.33 47.78 -16.74
N ALA A 91 35.14 48.85 -16.71
CA ALA A 91 36.60 48.72 -16.58
C ALA A 91 37.01 48.22 -15.20
N ASN A 92 36.33 48.68 -14.14
CA ASN A 92 36.54 48.18 -12.78
C ASN A 92 36.10 46.72 -12.62
N GLU A 93 34.93 46.34 -13.15
CA GLU A 93 34.47 44.94 -13.15
C GLU A 93 35.44 44.05 -13.94
N ASN A 94 35.93 44.50 -15.09
CA ASN A 94 36.89 43.75 -15.90
C ASN A 94 38.26 43.61 -15.18
N ALA A 95 38.74 44.66 -14.53
CA ALA A 95 39.95 44.60 -13.70
C ALA A 95 39.79 43.63 -12.52
N THR A 96 38.62 43.58 -11.88
CA THR A 96 38.35 42.59 -10.82
C THR A 96 38.32 41.16 -11.34
N LEU A 97 37.70 40.90 -12.50
CA LEU A 97 37.68 39.58 -13.13
C LEU A 97 39.09 39.13 -13.53
N ILE A 98 39.92 40.04 -14.06
CA ILE A 98 41.32 39.76 -14.39
C ILE A 98 42.11 39.40 -13.13
N SER A 99 41.89 40.11 -12.02
CA SER A 99 42.51 39.77 -10.74
C SER A 99 42.07 38.39 -10.24
N GLU A 100 40.79 38.05 -10.33
CA GLU A 100 40.28 36.72 -9.97
C GLU A 100 40.86 35.62 -10.85
N ILE A 101 40.99 35.85 -12.16
CA ILE A 101 41.61 34.92 -13.11
C ILE A 101 43.07 34.68 -12.74
N HIS A 102 43.82 35.72 -12.37
CA HIS A 102 45.21 35.56 -11.92
C HIS A 102 45.32 34.81 -10.59
N GLU A 103 44.45 35.09 -9.63
CA GLU A 103 44.42 34.36 -8.36
C GLU A 103 44.07 32.88 -8.55
N LEU A 104 43.05 32.58 -9.37
CA LEU A 104 42.68 31.21 -9.73
C LEU A 104 43.80 30.50 -10.48
N SER A 105 44.48 31.18 -11.41
CA SER A 105 45.63 30.64 -12.13
C SER A 105 46.77 30.29 -11.18
N ARG A 106 47.05 31.17 -10.20
CA ARG A 106 48.05 30.92 -9.16
C ARG A 106 47.66 29.75 -8.24
N LEU A 107 46.39 29.62 -7.89
CA LEU A 107 45.86 28.48 -7.14
C LEU A 107 46.01 27.17 -7.93
N ILE A 108 45.73 27.18 -9.23
CA ILE A 108 45.93 26.01 -10.10
C ILE A 108 47.41 25.63 -10.16
N GLU A 109 48.31 26.62 -10.32
CA GLU A 109 49.76 26.41 -10.35
C GLU A 109 50.26 25.81 -9.03
N ASN A 110 49.84 26.36 -7.88
CA ASN A 110 50.17 25.85 -6.56
C ASN A 110 49.66 24.42 -6.36
N ASN A 111 48.40 24.15 -6.72
CA ASN A 111 47.83 22.81 -6.62
C ASN A 111 48.57 21.80 -7.53
N ARG A 112 49.02 22.23 -8.72
CA ARG A 112 49.85 21.39 -9.60
C ARG A 112 51.20 21.07 -8.96
N ASN A 113 51.86 22.07 -8.38
CA ASN A 113 53.14 21.88 -7.68
C ASN A 113 52.98 20.93 -6.49
N GLU A 114 51.92 21.09 -5.69
CA GLU A 114 51.60 20.16 -4.59
C GLU A 114 51.31 18.74 -5.10
N MET A 115 50.54 18.60 -6.18
CA MET A 115 50.29 17.30 -6.80
C MET A 115 51.58 16.64 -7.30
N ASP A 116 52.50 17.39 -7.88
CA ASP A 116 53.78 16.87 -8.36
C ASP A 116 54.69 16.46 -7.20
N ASP A 117 54.69 17.20 -6.10
CA ASP A 117 55.43 16.84 -4.90
C ASP A 117 54.85 15.59 -4.22
N ILE A 118 53.52 15.45 -4.20
CA ILE A 118 52.84 14.23 -3.74
C ILE A 118 53.19 13.06 -4.67
N ARG A 119 53.13 13.25 -5.99
CA ARG A 119 53.47 12.22 -6.98
C ARG A 119 54.91 11.72 -6.83
N LYS A 120 55.86 12.63 -6.60
CA LYS A 120 57.28 12.29 -6.34
C LYS A 120 57.46 11.48 -5.05
N LYS A 121 56.68 11.77 -4.00
CA LYS A 121 56.74 11.08 -2.70
C LYS A 121 55.95 9.76 -2.67
N SER A 122 54.95 9.63 -3.54
CA SER A 122 54.07 8.47 -3.60
C SER A 122 54.67 7.33 -4.42
N ASN A 123 54.42 6.08 -4.00
CA ASN A 123 54.78 4.92 -4.81
C ASN A 123 53.80 4.80 -5.99
N PRO A 124 54.26 4.94 -7.25
CA PRO A 124 53.40 4.86 -8.43
C PRO A 124 52.67 3.51 -8.56
N THR A 125 53.24 2.45 -7.98
CA THR A 125 52.62 1.12 -7.96
C THR A 125 51.35 1.10 -7.10
N SER A 126 51.40 1.73 -5.93
CA SER A 126 50.26 1.81 -5.00
C SER A 126 49.14 2.69 -5.57
N ILE A 127 49.49 3.81 -6.22
CA ILE A 127 48.52 4.67 -6.90
C ILE A 127 47.85 3.93 -8.06
N ASN A 128 48.62 3.19 -8.87
CA ASN A 128 48.05 2.41 -9.97
C ASN A 128 47.12 1.30 -9.50
N LEU A 129 47.38 0.68 -8.34
CA LEU A 129 46.45 -0.27 -7.72
C LEU A 129 45.14 0.42 -7.32
N LEU A 130 45.22 1.54 -6.63
CA LEU A 130 44.04 2.33 -6.24
C LEU A 130 43.25 2.84 -7.44
N MET A 131 43.92 3.30 -8.49
CA MET A 131 43.28 3.76 -9.73
C MET A 131 42.58 2.61 -10.47
N LYS A 132 43.13 1.39 -10.43
CA LYS A 132 42.47 0.20 -10.99
C LYS A 132 41.24 -0.20 -10.16
N GLU A 133 41.33 -0.15 -8.84
CA GLU A 133 40.18 -0.39 -7.96
C GLU A 133 39.08 0.66 -8.21
N LEU A 134 39.44 1.94 -8.23
CA LEU A 134 38.53 3.04 -8.57
C LEU A 134 37.85 2.82 -9.92
N ALA A 135 38.62 2.49 -10.97
CA ALA A 135 38.07 2.21 -12.30
C ALA A 135 37.15 0.98 -12.34
N THR A 136 37.30 0.05 -11.38
CA THR A 136 36.44 -1.13 -11.25
C THR A 136 35.13 -0.78 -10.53
N PHE A 137 35.18 0.06 -9.49
CA PHE A 137 34.00 0.41 -8.69
C PHE A 137 33.18 1.57 -9.27
N LEU A 138 33.81 2.49 -10.00
CA LEU A 138 33.11 3.67 -10.53
C LEU A 138 31.93 3.29 -11.44
N PRO A 139 32.05 2.33 -12.38
CA PRO A 139 30.92 1.88 -13.19
C PRO A 139 29.79 1.24 -12.36
N GLU A 140 30.14 0.49 -11.30
CA GLU A 140 29.14 -0.10 -10.40
C GLU A 140 28.41 0.97 -9.60
N PHE A 141 29.13 2.00 -9.14
CA PHE A 141 28.55 3.15 -8.46
C PHE A 141 27.62 3.96 -9.38
N GLU A 142 28.04 4.21 -10.62
CA GLU A 142 27.20 4.90 -11.61
C GLU A 142 25.96 4.09 -11.97
N ALA A 143 26.11 2.78 -12.18
CA ALA A 143 24.98 1.87 -12.45
C ALA A 143 23.98 1.86 -11.29
N THR A 144 24.46 1.72 -10.06
CA THR A 144 23.60 1.75 -8.87
C THR A 144 22.94 3.12 -8.66
N ALA A 145 23.62 4.23 -8.98
CA ALA A 145 23.03 5.56 -8.95
C ALA A 145 21.91 5.72 -9.98
N VAL A 146 22.07 5.17 -11.19
CA VAL A 146 21.02 5.14 -12.22
C VAL A 146 19.85 4.27 -11.78
N ASP A 147 20.11 3.07 -11.26
CA ASP A 147 19.08 2.17 -10.75
C ASP A 147 18.27 2.81 -9.62
N LEU A 148 18.94 3.54 -8.72
CA LEU A 148 18.29 4.25 -7.62
C LEU A 148 17.36 5.36 -8.15
N ARG A 149 17.82 6.15 -9.13
CA ARG A 149 16.98 7.17 -9.78
C ARG A 149 15.77 6.55 -10.47
N TYR A 150 15.98 5.50 -11.25
CA TYR A 150 14.91 4.79 -11.95
C TYR A 150 13.89 4.17 -10.98
N SER A 151 14.37 3.60 -9.88
CA SER A 151 13.52 3.04 -8.82
C SER A 151 12.70 4.12 -8.13
N SER A 152 13.32 5.27 -7.85
CA SER A 152 12.62 6.44 -7.27
C SER A 152 11.51 6.94 -8.19
N GLU A 153 11.80 7.12 -9.48
CA GLU A 153 10.81 7.56 -10.47
C GLU A 153 9.65 6.56 -10.61
N LYS A 154 9.96 5.25 -10.58
CA LYS A 154 8.95 4.20 -10.57
C LYS A 154 8.07 4.24 -9.33
N ILE A 155 8.66 4.45 -8.15
CA ILE A 155 7.90 4.60 -6.91
C ILE A 155 6.93 5.77 -7.07
N ASP A 156 7.39 6.93 -7.54
CA ASP A 156 6.51 8.09 -7.73
C ASP A 156 5.41 7.85 -8.77
N LEU A 157 5.71 7.14 -9.86
CA LEU A 157 4.71 6.69 -10.84
C LEU A 157 3.65 5.79 -10.21
N TYR A 158 4.06 4.80 -9.40
CA TYR A 158 3.13 3.91 -8.72
C TYR A 158 2.30 4.65 -7.68
N ARG A 159 2.91 5.58 -6.92
CA ARG A 159 2.19 6.45 -5.98
C ARG A 159 1.09 7.23 -6.69
N ARG A 160 1.40 7.89 -7.81
CA ARG A 160 0.39 8.60 -8.62
C ARG A 160 -0.69 7.67 -9.14
N SER A 161 -0.30 6.51 -9.67
CA SER A 161 -1.25 5.53 -10.22
C SER A 161 -2.22 5.01 -9.15
N ILE A 162 -1.74 4.77 -7.93
CA ILE A 162 -2.56 4.36 -6.79
C ILE A 162 -3.56 5.46 -6.44
N CYS A 163 -3.11 6.72 -6.30
CA CYS A 163 -4.00 7.85 -6.05
C CYS A 163 -5.06 7.99 -7.15
N GLU A 164 -4.67 7.86 -8.42
CA GLU A 164 -5.60 7.92 -9.55
C GLU A 164 -6.66 6.81 -9.52
N ILE A 165 -6.31 5.61 -9.05
CA ILE A 165 -7.28 4.53 -8.89
C ILE A 165 -8.23 4.82 -7.73
N MET A 166 -7.72 5.34 -6.61
CA MET A 166 -8.51 5.63 -5.41
C MET A 166 -9.49 6.79 -5.60
N ILE A 167 -9.15 7.77 -6.44
CA ILE A 167 -10.02 8.92 -6.75
C ILE A 167 -11.14 8.54 -7.76
N LYS A 168 -10.98 7.47 -8.53
CA LYS A 168 -11.98 7.07 -9.52
C LYS A 168 -13.29 6.66 -8.85
N GLU A 169 -14.40 7.08 -9.46
CA GLU A 169 -15.77 6.73 -9.05
C GLU A 169 -15.96 5.21 -8.95
N ASN A 170 -15.36 4.44 -9.87
CA ASN A 170 -15.43 2.97 -9.83
C ASN A 170 -14.89 2.35 -8.54
N TYR A 171 -13.89 2.97 -7.90
CA TYR A 171 -13.35 2.49 -6.62
C TYR A 171 -14.35 2.77 -5.50
N GLN A 172 -14.90 4.00 -5.45
CA GLN A 172 -15.94 4.36 -4.49
C GLN A 172 -17.18 3.48 -4.63
N ASP A 173 -17.64 3.24 -5.86
CA ASP A 173 -18.78 2.36 -6.14
C ASP A 173 -18.51 0.92 -5.67
N ALA A 174 -17.29 0.42 -5.84
CA ALA A 174 -16.92 -0.91 -5.37
C ALA A 174 -16.97 -0.98 -3.84
N VAL A 175 -16.46 0.04 -3.13
CA VAL A 175 -16.52 0.10 -1.66
C VAL A 175 -17.95 0.20 -1.17
N PHE A 176 -18.78 1.06 -1.77
CA PHE A 176 -20.20 1.16 -1.44
C PHE A 176 -20.95 -0.16 -1.68
N THR A 177 -20.70 -0.82 -2.81
CA THR A 177 -21.30 -2.13 -3.13
C THR A 177 -20.90 -3.19 -2.10
N GLU A 178 -19.65 -3.18 -1.63
CA GLU A 178 -19.20 -4.08 -0.57
C GLU A 178 -19.92 -3.79 0.76
N ALA A 179 -20.08 -2.51 1.11
CA ALA A 179 -20.81 -2.09 2.30
C ALA A 179 -22.28 -2.51 2.23
N GLU A 180 -22.97 -2.29 1.10
CA GLU A 180 -24.34 -2.74 0.86
C GLU A 180 -24.49 -4.26 0.97
N ARG A 181 -23.51 -5.00 0.45
CA ARG A 181 -23.47 -6.46 0.59
C ARG A 181 -23.36 -6.87 2.06
N LYS A 182 -22.49 -6.21 2.85
CA LYS A 182 -22.36 -6.47 4.30
C LYS A 182 -23.68 -6.21 5.02
N VAL A 183 -24.36 -5.11 4.70
CA VAL A 183 -25.70 -4.82 5.25
C VAL A 183 -26.69 -5.92 4.89
N SER A 184 -26.76 -6.29 3.61
CA SER A 184 -27.69 -7.30 3.11
C SER A 184 -27.51 -8.66 3.79
N LEU A 185 -26.26 -9.07 4.03
CA LEU A 185 -25.93 -10.29 4.76
C LEU A 185 -26.41 -10.24 6.22
N ARG A 186 -26.25 -9.08 6.88
CA ARG A 186 -26.70 -8.87 8.27
C ARG A 186 -28.23 -8.85 8.37
N CYS A 187 -28.92 -8.13 7.49
CA CYS A 187 -30.38 -8.16 7.42
C CYS A 187 -30.91 -9.58 7.15
N LYS A 188 -30.27 -10.32 6.24
CA LYS A 188 -30.65 -11.71 5.95
C LYS A 188 -30.47 -12.62 7.15
N SER A 189 -29.38 -12.49 7.91
CA SER A 189 -29.13 -13.31 9.10
C SER A 189 -30.14 -13.00 10.22
N GLU A 190 -30.48 -11.72 10.42
CA GLU A 190 -31.51 -11.26 11.36
C GLU A 190 -32.89 -11.81 10.98
N MET A 191 -33.31 -11.65 9.72
CA MET A 191 -34.60 -12.17 9.23
C MET A 191 -34.67 -13.70 9.36
N THR A 192 -33.60 -14.40 9.00
CA THR A 192 -33.52 -15.87 9.17
C THR A 192 -33.67 -16.27 10.64
N SER A 193 -33.10 -15.48 11.56
CA SER A 193 -33.19 -15.72 13.00
C SER A 193 -34.60 -15.47 13.54
N LYS A 194 -35.26 -14.39 13.10
CA LYS A 194 -36.67 -14.10 13.43
C LYS A 194 -37.59 -15.20 12.92
N VAL A 195 -37.44 -15.63 11.67
CA VAL A 195 -38.20 -16.75 11.08
C VAL A 195 -37.99 -18.05 11.87
N LYS A 196 -36.75 -18.40 12.20
CA LYS A 196 -36.45 -19.58 13.05
C LYS A 196 -37.09 -19.47 14.43
N ASN A 197 -37.10 -18.28 15.04
CA ASN A 197 -37.74 -18.06 16.33
C ASN A 197 -39.28 -18.22 16.22
N ILE A 198 -39.90 -17.70 15.16
CA ILE A 198 -41.34 -17.88 14.89
C ILE A 198 -41.67 -19.37 14.70
N TYR A 199 -40.93 -20.09 13.86
CA TYR A 199 -41.13 -21.53 13.68
C TYR A 199 -40.97 -22.32 14.98
N LYS A 200 -39.99 -21.97 15.82
CA LYS A 200 -39.84 -22.57 17.15
C LYS A 200 -41.00 -22.24 18.09
N ASN A 201 -41.54 -21.03 18.03
CA ASN A 201 -42.70 -20.64 18.83
C ASN A 201 -44.00 -21.35 18.37
N ILE A 202 -44.12 -21.65 17.07
CA ILE A 202 -45.25 -22.38 16.49
C ILE A 202 -45.12 -23.89 16.77
N ASN A 203 -43.96 -24.49 16.48
CA ASN A 203 -43.77 -25.95 16.57
C ASN A 203 -43.34 -26.43 17.97
N GLY A 204 -42.73 -25.57 18.79
CA GLY A 204 -42.21 -25.91 20.12
C GLY A 204 -43.19 -25.74 21.27
N ALA A 205 -44.45 -25.37 21.00
CA ALA A 205 -45.47 -25.16 22.02
C ALA A 205 -46.58 -26.22 21.95
N PRO A 206 -46.38 -27.44 22.50
CA PRO A 206 -47.51 -28.35 22.74
C PRO A 206 -48.44 -27.85 23.88
N SER A 207 -48.07 -26.78 24.61
CA SER A 207 -48.88 -26.14 25.67
C SER A 207 -48.30 -24.77 26.07
N GLY A 208 -47.98 -23.92 25.09
CA GLY A 208 -47.49 -22.55 25.35
C GLY A 208 -48.63 -21.53 25.35
N LYS A 209 -48.48 -20.39 26.02
CA LYS A 209 -49.47 -19.28 26.06
C LYS A 209 -50.05 -18.90 24.67
N ASN A 210 -49.30 -19.12 23.59
CA ASN A 210 -49.73 -18.87 22.22
C ASN A 210 -50.70 -19.92 21.66
N SER A 211 -50.69 -21.18 22.13
CA SER A 211 -51.65 -22.21 21.68
C SER A 211 -53.07 -21.94 22.21
N LYS A 212 -53.18 -21.32 23.39
CA LYS A 212 -54.47 -20.85 23.92
C LYS A 212 -55.00 -19.65 23.13
N ARG A 213 -54.10 -18.76 22.67
CA ARG A 213 -54.47 -17.59 21.86
C ARG A 213 -54.93 -17.99 20.46
N THR A 214 -54.26 -18.95 19.80
CA THR A 214 -54.71 -19.49 18.50
C THR A 214 -55.96 -20.36 18.61
N SER A 215 -56.13 -21.15 19.68
CA SER A 215 -57.41 -21.86 19.93
C SER A 215 -58.57 -20.90 20.18
N ALA A 216 -58.39 -19.87 21.03
CA ALA A 216 -59.43 -18.87 21.30
C ALA A 216 -59.78 -18.04 20.05
N MET A 217 -58.79 -17.67 19.24
CA MET A 217 -59.02 -16.96 17.97
C MET A 217 -59.76 -17.84 16.96
N ASN A 218 -59.42 -19.14 16.88
CA ASN A 218 -60.12 -20.10 16.03
C ASN A 218 -61.56 -20.36 16.51
N GLU A 219 -61.81 -20.37 17.82
CA GLU A 219 -63.16 -20.45 18.40
C GLU A 219 -64.01 -19.22 18.05
N ILE A 220 -63.42 -18.01 18.10
CA ILE A 220 -64.07 -16.75 17.68
C ILE A 220 -64.35 -16.75 16.17
N LEU A 221 -63.39 -17.22 15.35
CA LEU A 221 -63.55 -17.37 13.90
C LEU A 221 -64.58 -18.44 13.51
N GLN A 222 -64.81 -19.48 14.33
CA GLN A 222 -65.87 -20.46 14.10
C GLN A 222 -67.27 -19.90 14.43
N GLN A 223 -67.38 -18.91 15.32
CA GLN A 223 -68.62 -18.18 15.57
C GLN A 223 -69.02 -17.22 14.42
N LYS A 224 -68.12 -16.99 13.45
CA LYS A 224 -68.35 -16.21 12.21
C LYS A 224 -69.54 -16.72 11.38
N ASN A 225 -69.89 -18.00 11.51
CA ASN A 225 -71.02 -18.61 10.79
C ASN A 225 -72.37 -18.51 11.55
N SER A 226 -72.38 -17.99 12.78
CA SER A 226 -73.57 -17.82 13.63
C SER A 226 -73.83 -16.33 13.87
N THR A 227 -74.33 -15.66 12.83
CA THR A 227 -75.00 -14.34 12.81
C THR A 227 -75.34 -13.77 14.19
N LYS A 228 -74.47 -12.87 14.70
CA LYS A 228 -74.80 -11.78 15.67
C LYS A 228 -73.64 -10.84 16.03
N ASN A 229 -72.40 -11.13 15.64
CA ASN A 229 -71.21 -10.33 16.00
C ASN A 229 -70.38 -9.87 14.76
N SER A 230 -71.01 -9.32 13.71
CA SER A 230 -70.30 -8.82 12.51
C SER A 230 -69.32 -7.70 12.89
N ASP A 231 -69.80 -6.67 13.58
CA ASP A 231 -69.02 -5.48 13.93
C ASP A 231 -67.82 -5.81 14.84
N ILE A 232 -67.93 -6.83 15.69
CA ILE A 232 -66.82 -7.27 16.57
C ILE A 232 -65.75 -8.01 15.76
N LEU A 233 -66.15 -8.78 14.74
CA LEU A 233 -65.21 -9.47 13.87
C LEU A 233 -64.48 -8.48 12.96
N ASP A 234 -65.18 -7.46 12.45
CA ASP A 234 -64.57 -6.37 11.68
C ASP A 234 -63.55 -5.60 12.54
N LEU A 235 -63.87 -5.28 13.79
CA LEU A 235 -62.91 -4.67 14.74
C LEU A 235 -61.73 -5.57 15.10
N VAL A 236 -61.93 -6.90 15.13
CA VAL A 236 -60.84 -7.86 15.37
C VAL A 236 -59.92 -7.96 14.16
N ASP A 237 -60.48 -7.97 12.95
CA ASP A 237 -59.71 -7.96 11.71
C ASP A 237 -58.92 -6.64 11.59
N ASP A 238 -59.53 -5.48 11.90
CA ASP A 238 -58.86 -4.17 11.97
C ASP A 238 -57.73 -4.13 13.02
N LEU A 239 -57.94 -4.77 14.19
CA LEU A 239 -56.94 -4.86 15.24
C LEU A 239 -55.76 -5.75 14.83
N VAL A 240 -56.03 -6.87 14.17
CA VAL A 240 -54.99 -7.77 13.64
C VAL A 240 -54.18 -7.02 12.57
N GLU A 241 -54.85 -6.36 11.63
CA GLU A 241 -54.19 -5.57 10.58
C GLU A 241 -53.36 -4.43 11.19
N SER A 242 -53.92 -3.67 12.12
CA SER A 242 -53.20 -2.60 12.83
C SER A 242 -51.99 -3.11 13.61
N THR A 243 -52.09 -4.30 14.21
CA THR A 243 -50.97 -4.94 14.93
C THR A 243 -49.87 -5.38 13.96
N LEU A 244 -50.24 -5.99 12.83
CA LEU A 244 -49.29 -6.37 11.78
C LEU A 244 -48.58 -5.15 11.18
N ASN A 245 -49.34 -4.08 10.89
CA ASN A 245 -48.80 -2.82 10.40
C ASN A 245 -47.81 -2.20 11.41
N LEU A 246 -48.16 -2.19 12.70
CA LEU A 246 -47.26 -1.69 13.75
C LEU A 246 -45.95 -2.51 13.82
N ASP A 247 -46.04 -3.83 13.71
CA ASP A 247 -44.87 -4.70 13.76
C ASP A 247 -44.01 -4.60 12.49
N GLU A 248 -44.62 -4.39 11.32
CA GLU A 248 -43.90 -4.06 10.09
C GLU A 248 -43.15 -2.74 10.19
N VAL A 249 -43.79 -1.67 10.69
CA VAL A 249 -43.14 -0.36 10.89
C VAL A 249 -41.96 -0.47 11.87
N LYS A 250 -42.11 -1.23 12.96
CA LYS A 250 -40.99 -1.50 13.88
C LYS A 250 -39.85 -2.23 13.20
N LEU A 251 -40.16 -3.25 12.39
CA LEU A 251 -39.16 -4.01 11.65
C LEU A 251 -38.41 -3.13 10.64
N GLN A 252 -39.13 -2.31 9.87
CA GLN A 252 -38.53 -1.38 8.92
C GLN A 252 -37.62 -0.37 9.63
N LYS A 253 -38.05 0.15 10.78
CA LYS A 253 -37.22 1.05 11.61
C LYS A 253 -35.94 0.37 12.11
N GLU A 254 -36.02 -0.88 12.57
CA GLU A 254 -34.85 -1.66 12.99
C GLU A 254 -33.88 -1.91 11.82
N LEU A 255 -34.39 -2.30 10.65
CA LEU A 255 -33.59 -2.54 9.46
C LEU A 255 -32.90 -1.26 8.97
N ALA A 256 -33.62 -0.13 8.95
CA ALA A 256 -33.06 1.17 8.58
C ALA A 256 -31.97 1.63 9.56
N ALA A 257 -32.18 1.44 10.87
CA ALA A 257 -31.17 1.73 11.88
C ALA A 257 -29.92 0.84 11.69
N ASN A 258 -30.11 -0.46 11.43
CA ASN A 258 -29.02 -1.40 11.19
C ASN A 258 -28.22 -1.06 9.92
N HIS A 259 -28.92 -0.72 8.83
CA HIS A 259 -28.33 -0.25 7.59
C HIS A 259 -27.47 0.99 7.83
N LYS A 260 -28.02 2.01 8.51
CA LYS A 260 -27.29 3.23 8.85
C LYS A 260 -26.02 2.95 9.66
N ARG A 261 -26.10 2.12 10.71
CA ARG A 261 -24.95 1.79 11.56
C ARG A 261 -23.84 1.07 10.79
N THR A 262 -24.23 0.08 9.98
CA THR A 262 -23.29 -0.73 9.22
C THR A 262 -22.61 0.09 8.11
N MET A 263 -23.35 0.99 7.45
CA MET A 263 -22.78 1.92 6.47
C MET A 263 -21.80 2.92 7.08
N ILE A 264 -22.16 3.50 8.23
CA ILE A 264 -21.26 4.43 8.95
C ILE A 264 -19.97 3.73 9.37
N ARG A 265 -20.04 2.50 9.86
CA ARG A 265 -18.84 1.72 10.19
C ARG A 265 -17.99 1.48 8.95
N ALA A 266 -18.60 1.00 7.86
CA ALA A 266 -17.87 0.71 6.63
C ALA A 266 -17.13 1.96 6.11
N ALA A 267 -17.77 3.14 6.17
CA ALA A 267 -17.14 4.40 5.78
C ALA A 267 -15.98 4.80 6.72
N ILE A 268 -16.10 4.56 8.03
CA ILE A 268 -15.00 4.85 8.98
C ILE A 268 -13.83 3.89 8.79
N ASP A 269 -14.10 2.61 8.54
CA ASP A 269 -13.08 1.62 8.25
C ASP A 269 -12.36 1.95 6.93
N GLU A 270 -13.11 2.37 5.90
CA GLU A 270 -12.55 2.87 4.64
C GLU A 270 -11.65 4.08 4.87
N ILE A 271 -12.09 5.10 5.61
CA ILE A 271 -11.25 6.27 5.92
C ILE A 271 -9.98 5.85 6.67
N ALA A 272 -10.04 4.85 7.55
CA ALA A 272 -8.86 4.32 8.22
C ALA A 272 -7.88 3.64 7.22
N GLU A 273 -8.38 2.83 6.29
CA GLU A 273 -7.58 2.21 5.23
C GLU A 273 -6.97 3.26 4.28
N LEU A 274 -7.74 4.29 3.93
CA LEU A 274 -7.27 5.42 3.13
C LEU A 274 -6.17 6.20 3.87
N ASN A 275 -6.33 6.41 5.18
CA ASN A 275 -5.35 7.06 6.03
C ASN A 275 -4.02 6.29 6.11
N ASP A 276 -4.08 4.96 6.24
CA ASP A 276 -2.89 4.10 6.20
C ASP A 276 -2.16 4.19 4.85
N MET A 277 -2.92 4.22 3.75
CA MET A 277 -2.36 4.41 2.42
C MET A 277 -1.76 5.80 2.23
N ILE A 278 -2.43 6.87 2.67
CA ILE A 278 -1.91 8.24 2.60
C ILE A 278 -0.62 8.37 3.44
N HIS A 279 -0.58 7.78 4.63
CA HIS A 279 0.62 7.74 5.45
C HIS A 279 1.78 7.02 4.75
N PHE A 280 1.52 5.88 4.10
CA PHE A 280 2.52 5.16 3.30
C PHE A 280 3.04 5.99 2.11
N LEU A 281 2.19 6.82 1.53
CA LEU A 281 2.54 7.75 0.46
C LEU A 281 3.31 8.99 0.97
N GLY A 282 3.35 9.21 2.29
CA GLY A 282 4.02 10.35 2.92
C GLY A 282 3.15 11.61 2.99
N GLY A 283 1.82 11.47 2.92
CA GLY A 283 0.87 12.57 3.05
C GLY A 283 0.33 12.74 4.47
N ASP A 284 -0.41 13.84 4.67
CA ASP A 284 -1.04 14.15 5.95
C ASP A 284 -2.33 13.34 6.14
N ILE A 285 -2.46 12.74 7.31
CA ILE A 285 -3.56 11.86 7.69
C ILE A 285 -4.73 12.70 8.25
N GLU A 286 -5.98 12.33 7.92
CA GLU A 286 -7.14 12.91 8.59
C GLU A 286 -7.33 12.31 9.99
N LYS A 287 -7.64 13.16 10.98
CA LYS A 287 -7.88 12.71 12.36
C LYS A 287 -9.20 11.94 12.47
N LEU A 288 -9.08 10.62 12.56
CA LEU A 288 -10.21 9.69 12.61
C LEU A 288 -11.14 9.96 13.82
N GLU A 289 -10.60 10.47 14.93
CA GLU A 289 -11.34 10.81 16.15
C GLU A 289 -12.35 11.93 15.93
N GLU A 290 -11.98 12.97 15.18
CA GLU A 290 -12.86 14.12 14.91
C GLU A 290 -14.04 13.70 14.00
N ILE A 291 -13.79 12.77 13.08
CA ILE A 291 -14.81 12.20 12.18
C ILE A 291 -15.78 11.30 12.97
N LYS A 292 -15.24 10.44 13.85
CA LYS A 292 -16.04 9.59 14.75
C LYS A 292 -16.96 10.39 15.66
N GLU A 293 -16.49 11.55 16.16
CA GLU A 293 -17.29 12.45 17.00
C GLU A 293 -18.45 13.09 16.22
N LYS A 294 -18.20 13.59 15.01
CA LYS A 294 -19.24 14.20 14.14
C LYS A 294 -20.36 13.23 13.80
N VAL A 295 -20.04 11.95 13.57
CA VAL A 295 -21.02 10.93 13.21
C VAL A 295 -21.65 10.24 14.44
N GLN A 296 -21.27 10.66 15.66
CA GLN A 296 -21.72 10.05 16.92
C GLN A 296 -21.44 8.54 16.96
N PHE A 297 -20.29 8.11 16.44
CA PHE A 297 -19.92 6.70 16.33
C PHE A 297 -19.91 5.97 17.68
N SER A 298 -19.60 6.69 18.77
CA SER A 298 -19.65 6.19 20.14
C SER A 298 -21.02 5.60 20.50
N LYS A 299 -22.11 6.27 20.10
CA LYS A 299 -23.48 5.81 20.35
C LYS A 299 -23.80 4.55 19.53
N ILE A 300 -23.29 4.46 18.31
CA ILE A 300 -23.44 3.29 17.45
C ILE A 300 -22.75 2.07 18.07
N VAL A 301 -21.55 2.26 18.61
CA VAL A 301 -20.79 1.20 19.29
C VAL A 301 -21.48 0.75 20.58
N GLU A 302 -22.03 1.68 21.36
CA GLU A 302 -22.81 1.37 22.57
C GLU A 302 -24.08 0.59 22.23
N GLU A 303 -24.88 1.06 21.26
CA GLU A 303 -26.09 0.37 20.81
C GLU A 303 -25.82 -1.05 20.32
N GLU A 304 -24.69 -1.28 19.62
CA GLU A 304 -24.33 -2.62 19.18
C GLU A 304 -23.88 -3.55 20.30
N LYS A 305 -23.15 -3.02 21.29
CA LYS A 305 -22.83 -3.80 22.50
C LYS A 305 -24.09 -4.23 23.22
N GLU A 306 -25.07 -3.34 23.37
CA GLU A 306 -26.37 -3.69 23.96
C GLU A 306 -27.14 -4.73 23.15
N ILE A 307 -27.03 -4.71 21.82
CA ILE A 307 -27.66 -5.71 20.95
C ILE A 307 -26.95 -7.07 21.10
N GLU A 308 -25.62 -7.09 21.10
CA GLU A 308 -24.84 -8.31 21.32
C GLU A 308 -25.08 -8.92 22.71
N GLU A 309 -25.19 -8.08 23.74
CA GLU A 309 -25.52 -8.52 25.10
C GLU A 309 -26.93 -9.10 25.16
N ARG A 310 -27.94 -8.43 24.59
CA ARG A 310 -29.29 -8.99 24.44
C ARG A 310 -29.30 -10.31 23.69
N GLU A 311 -28.54 -10.43 22.61
CA GLU A 311 -28.43 -11.70 21.87
C GLU A 311 -27.76 -12.81 22.70
N LYS A 312 -26.75 -12.48 23.51
CA LYS A 312 -26.06 -13.43 24.39
C LYS A 312 -26.98 -13.87 25.53
N GLU A 313 -27.73 -12.94 26.13
CA GLU A 313 -28.73 -13.22 27.15
C GLU A 313 -29.87 -14.09 26.60
N GLU A 314 -30.39 -13.79 25.41
CA GLU A 314 -31.39 -14.63 24.75
C GLU A 314 -30.87 -16.04 24.42
N LYS A 315 -29.58 -16.17 24.06
CA LYS A 315 -28.93 -17.48 23.82
C LYS A 315 -28.70 -18.23 25.14
N ALA A 316 -28.34 -17.55 26.23
CA ALA A 316 -28.14 -18.14 27.55
C ALA A 316 -29.47 -18.64 28.15
N GLN A 317 -30.53 -17.84 28.11
CA GLN A 317 -31.87 -18.24 28.58
C GLN A 317 -32.47 -19.42 27.79
N ARG A 318 -31.98 -19.71 26.58
CA ARG A 318 -32.37 -20.89 25.77
C ARG A 318 -31.67 -22.17 26.23
N ASN A 319 -30.47 -22.09 26.80
CA ASN A 319 -29.71 -23.26 27.26
C ASN A 319 -30.14 -23.73 28.67
N ASP A 320 -30.76 -22.86 29.46
CA ASP A 320 -31.18 -23.15 30.85
C ASP A 320 -32.59 -23.75 31.00
N LYS A 321 -33.30 -24.07 29.92
CA LYS A 321 -34.57 -24.83 30.02
C LYS A 321 -34.27 -26.33 30.05
N PRO A 322 -34.34 -27.00 31.22
CA PRO A 322 -34.05 -28.43 31.28
C PRO A 322 -35.10 -29.22 30.46
N LEU A 323 -34.63 -30.13 29.61
CA LEU A 323 -35.41 -31.15 28.88
C LEU A 323 -36.15 -32.16 29.80
N SER A 324 -36.35 -31.86 31.08
CA SER A 324 -36.75 -32.82 32.11
C SER A 324 -38.25 -33.10 32.20
N ILE A 325 -39.13 -32.42 31.46
CA ILE A 325 -40.59 -32.61 31.60
C ILE A 325 -41.16 -33.71 30.69
N ILE A 326 -40.45 -34.13 29.63
CA ILE A 326 -41.00 -35.07 28.64
C ILE A 326 -41.02 -36.53 29.14
N LYS A 327 -40.26 -36.90 30.19
CA LYS A 327 -40.21 -38.30 30.66
C LYS A 327 -41.29 -38.72 31.65
N LYS A 328 -42.05 -37.80 32.28
CA LYS A 328 -43.04 -38.19 33.31
C LYS A 328 -44.44 -38.54 32.78
N ASN A 329 -44.83 -38.05 31.59
CA ASN A 329 -46.18 -38.31 31.07
C ASN A 329 -46.31 -39.60 30.24
N ARG A 330 -45.21 -40.27 29.87
CA ARG A 330 -45.26 -41.59 29.20
C ARG A 330 -45.49 -42.76 30.17
N ALA A 331 -45.29 -42.58 31.48
CA ALA A 331 -45.48 -43.64 32.46
C ALA A 331 -46.96 -43.81 32.90
N ASN A 332 -47.81 -42.79 32.73
CA ASN A 332 -49.20 -42.82 33.22
C ASN A 332 -50.25 -43.27 32.17
N VAL A 333 -49.84 -43.71 30.98
CA VAL A 333 -50.76 -44.15 29.91
C VAL A 333 -50.88 -45.68 29.82
N LEU A 334 -50.13 -46.45 30.63
CA LEU A 334 -50.08 -47.92 30.54
C LEU A 334 -50.98 -48.67 31.53
N THR A 335 -51.88 -48.00 32.26
CA THR A 335 -52.83 -48.66 33.16
C THR A 335 -54.26 -48.21 32.92
N ARG A 336 -54.88 -48.69 31.83
CA ARG A 336 -56.34 -48.81 31.76
C ARG A 336 -56.73 -50.27 31.52
N PRO A 337 -57.57 -50.87 32.37
CA PRO A 337 -58.01 -52.25 32.22
C PRO A 337 -58.98 -52.39 31.03
N VAL A 338 -58.73 -53.37 30.18
CA VAL A 338 -59.62 -53.75 29.08
C VAL A 338 -60.82 -54.49 29.67
N THR A 339 -61.99 -53.86 29.70
CA THR A 339 -63.27 -54.56 29.90
C THR A 339 -63.57 -55.37 28.64
N LYS A 340 -63.50 -56.70 28.74
CA LYS A 340 -64.04 -57.62 27.73
C LYS A 340 -65.56 -57.65 27.85
N SER A 341 -66.25 -57.19 26.81
CA SER A 341 -67.67 -57.47 26.57
C SER A 341 -67.82 -58.29 25.28
N SER A 342 -68.38 -59.48 25.45
CA SER A 342 -69.21 -60.30 24.55
C SER A 342 -68.72 -60.63 23.13
N LEU A 343 -68.56 -61.94 22.87
CA LEU A 343 -69.01 -62.60 21.63
C LEU A 343 -69.19 -64.12 21.88
N ARG A 344 -70.34 -64.48 22.45
CA ARG A 344 -71.32 -65.49 21.98
C ARG A 344 -72.25 -65.89 23.10
#